data_AF-A7SS13-F1
#
_entry.id   AF-A7SS13-F1
#
_cell.length_a   1.000
_cell.length_b   1.000
_cell.length_c   1.000
_cell.angle_alpha   90.00
_cell.angle_beta   90.00
_cell.angle_gamma   90.00
#
_symmetry.space_group_name_H-M   'P 1'
#
loop_
_entity.id
_entity.type
_entity.pdbx_description
1 polymer ?
#
loop_
_entity_poly.entity_id
_entity_poly.type
_entity_poly.pdbx_seq_one_letter_code
_entity_poly.pdbx_strand_id
1 'polypeptide(L)'
;QRFIQYMASRTTSFTLQGFLDKSGVQGYDMSTFVRRYANYLNEKAWSYREMGYDFCRCKRGKEDGVLRAMDSTKLLKALPVLQKQTDALLEVDIKSTELSNGVINCAFVLLFKDLIRLFACYNDGVINLLEKYFDMPKKECKAALDIYKRFVTRMDRVSEFMKTAEDVGFDKEDIPDLSKAPNSLLDALENHYQALEKGKATTASHK
;
A
#
# COMPACT_ATOMS: atom_id res chain seq x y z
N GLN A 1 -20.22 4.18 -6.40
CA GLN A 1 -19.19 5.16 -6.01
C GLN A 1 -19.70 6.31 -5.13
N ARG A 2 -21.02 6.59 -5.05
CA ARG A 2 -21.55 7.74 -4.29
C ARG A 2 -21.25 7.74 -2.78
N PHE A 3 -21.16 6.56 -2.14
CA PHE A 3 -20.91 6.47 -0.68
C PHE A 3 -19.48 6.86 -0.27
N ILE A 4 -18.45 6.37 -0.96
CA ILE A 4 -17.05 6.73 -0.63
C ILE A 4 -16.77 8.21 -0.93
N GLN A 5 -17.39 8.76 -1.99
CA GLN A 5 -17.36 10.20 -2.28
C GLN A 5 -17.97 11.01 -1.14
N TYR A 6 -19.12 10.56 -0.61
CA TYR A 6 -19.74 11.18 0.55
C TYR A 6 -18.81 11.17 1.78
N MET A 7 -18.26 9.99 2.11
CA MET A 7 -17.32 9.81 3.24
C MET A 7 -16.05 10.67 3.10
N ALA A 8 -15.54 10.83 1.87
CA ALA A 8 -14.36 11.64 1.57
C ALA A 8 -14.65 13.16 1.59
N SER A 9 -15.89 13.56 1.25
CA SER A 9 -16.29 14.97 1.12
C SER A 9 -16.70 15.64 2.43
N ARG A 10 -17.23 14.87 3.39
CA ARG A 10 -17.67 15.36 4.69
C ARG A 10 -16.64 14.98 5.76
N THR A 11 -16.62 15.70 6.88
CA THR A 11 -15.93 15.33 8.13
C THR A 11 -16.57 14.10 8.81
N THR A 12 -17.14 13.18 8.03
CA THR A 12 -17.69 11.91 8.49
C THR A 12 -16.54 10.92 8.58
N SER A 13 -15.82 10.97 9.69
CA SER A 13 -14.77 10.01 10.04
C SER A 13 -15.20 9.22 11.28
N PHE A 14 -14.80 7.96 11.36
CA PHE A 14 -15.02 7.16 12.56
C PHE A 14 -14.15 7.72 13.69
N THR A 15 -14.78 8.20 14.76
CA THR A 15 -14.11 8.76 15.94
C THR A 15 -13.97 7.68 17.03
N LEU A 16 -13.29 6.58 16.68
CA LEU A 16 -13.23 5.37 17.52
C LEU A 16 -11.89 5.17 18.22
N GLN A 17 -10.96 6.13 18.21
CA GLN A 17 -9.61 5.95 18.79
C GLN A 17 -9.63 5.54 20.28
N GLY A 18 -10.63 5.99 21.04
CA GLY A 18 -10.83 5.63 22.45
C GLY A 18 -11.85 4.51 22.68
N PHE A 19 -12.30 3.79 21.64
CA PHE A 19 -13.30 2.74 21.77
C PHE A 19 -12.77 1.61 22.66
N LEU A 20 -13.57 1.27 23.67
CA LEU A 20 -13.29 0.19 24.61
C LEU A 20 -14.61 -0.39 25.14
N ASP A 21 -14.86 -1.65 24.81
CA ASP A 21 -15.93 -2.45 25.37
C ASP A 21 -15.39 -3.30 26.51
N LYS A 22 -15.99 -3.15 27.70
CA LYS A 22 -15.65 -3.92 28.92
C LYS A 22 -16.73 -4.93 29.31
N SER A 23 -17.69 -5.20 28.42
CA SER A 23 -18.79 -6.14 28.67
C SER A 23 -18.30 -7.58 28.90
N GLY A 24 -17.10 -7.92 28.39
CA GLY A 24 -16.44 -9.21 28.63
C GLY A 24 -15.07 -9.27 27.96
N VAL A 25 -14.37 -10.41 28.12
CA VAL A 25 -13.04 -10.64 27.54
C VAL A 25 -13.05 -10.45 26.01
N GLN A 26 -14.05 -11.01 25.33
CA GLN A 26 -14.22 -10.84 23.89
C GLN A 26 -14.40 -9.37 23.48
N GLY A 27 -15.18 -8.59 24.24
CA GLY A 27 -15.36 -7.15 23.97
C GLY A 27 -14.05 -6.38 24.11
N TYR A 28 -13.25 -6.72 25.12
CA TYR A 28 -11.94 -6.11 25.36
C TYR A 28 -10.96 -6.41 24.22
N ASP A 29 -10.85 -7.68 23.81
CA ASP A 29 -9.94 -8.12 22.73
C ASP A 29 -10.34 -7.48 21.40
N MET A 30 -11.63 -7.46 21.07
CA MET A 30 -12.15 -6.88 19.82
C MET A 30 -12.04 -5.35 19.79
N SER A 31 -11.93 -4.67 20.93
CA SER A 31 -11.81 -3.21 20.97
C SER A 31 -10.54 -2.71 20.28
N THR A 32 -9.45 -3.45 20.35
CA THR A 32 -8.21 -3.11 19.62
C THR A 32 -8.40 -3.26 18.11
N PHE A 33 -9.04 -4.34 17.67
CA PHE A 33 -9.37 -4.55 16.27
C PHE A 33 -10.29 -3.44 15.72
N VAL A 34 -11.36 -3.07 16.44
CA VAL A 34 -12.30 -2.02 16.03
C VAL A 34 -11.57 -0.68 15.82
N ARG A 35 -10.66 -0.32 16.73
CA ARG A 35 -9.85 0.91 16.62
C ARG A 35 -9.00 0.93 15.36
N ARG A 36 -8.27 -0.16 15.10
CA ARG A 36 -7.37 -0.25 13.95
C ARG A 36 -8.14 -0.31 12.63
N TYR A 37 -9.24 -1.08 12.58
CA TYR A 37 -10.07 -1.16 11.38
C TYR A 37 -10.75 0.18 11.06
N ALA A 38 -11.22 0.90 12.07
CA ALA A 38 -11.73 2.27 11.89
C ALA A 38 -10.66 3.22 11.35
N ASN A 39 -9.42 3.12 11.83
CA ASN A 39 -8.29 3.89 11.31
C ASN A 39 -8.05 3.59 9.82
N TYR A 40 -8.04 2.31 9.43
CA TYR A 40 -7.93 1.93 8.03
C TYR A 40 -9.05 2.53 7.16
N LEU A 41 -10.31 2.46 7.61
CA LEU A 41 -11.45 3.02 6.86
C LEU A 41 -11.34 4.54 6.71
N ASN A 42 -10.89 5.24 7.75
CA ASN A 42 -10.63 6.68 7.69
C ASN A 42 -9.51 6.99 6.68
N GLU A 43 -8.41 6.24 6.71
CA GLU A 43 -7.30 6.41 5.77
C GLU A 43 -7.72 6.11 4.33
N LYS A 44 -8.58 5.10 4.11
CA LYS A 44 -9.16 4.80 2.78
C LYS A 44 -10.01 5.97 2.27
N ALA A 45 -10.83 6.59 3.11
CA ALA A 45 -11.62 7.76 2.74
C ALA A 45 -10.71 8.98 2.46
N TRP A 46 -9.66 9.17 3.25
CA TRP A 46 -8.69 10.25 3.06
C TRP A 46 -7.90 10.08 1.76
N SER A 47 -7.41 8.87 1.48
CA SER A 47 -6.75 8.51 0.23
C SER A 47 -7.65 8.82 -0.99
N TYR A 48 -8.93 8.46 -0.92
CA TYR A 48 -9.89 8.80 -1.98
C TYR A 48 -10.05 10.32 -2.17
N ARG A 49 -10.09 11.08 -1.07
CA ARG A 49 -10.19 12.54 -1.09
C ARG A 49 -9.00 13.19 -1.78
N GLU A 50 -7.78 12.77 -1.42
CA GLU A 50 -6.55 13.34 -1.97
C GLU A 50 -6.36 12.99 -3.45
N MET A 51 -6.69 11.76 -3.83
CA MET A 51 -6.44 11.27 -5.20
C MET A 51 -7.60 11.50 -6.17
N GLY A 52 -8.82 11.66 -5.66
CA GLY A 52 -10.04 11.72 -6.47
C GLY A 52 -10.49 10.37 -7.05
N TYR A 53 -9.82 9.27 -6.68
CA TYR A 53 -10.16 7.91 -7.10
C TYR A 53 -9.80 6.87 -6.02
N ASP A 54 -10.33 5.67 -6.16
CA ASP A 54 -10.08 4.54 -5.24
C ASP A 54 -8.97 3.64 -5.81
N PHE A 55 -7.84 3.53 -5.12
CA PHE A 55 -6.74 2.65 -5.53
C PHE A 55 -7.18 1.19 -5.67
N CYS A 56 -8.14 0.72 -4.87
CA CYS A 56 -8.69 -0.63 -4.97
C CYS A 56 -9.56 -0.82 -6.23
N ARG A 57 -9.83 0.23 -7.01
CA ARG A 57 -10.66 0.18 -8.23
C ARG A 57 -9.95 0.74 -9.45
N CYS A 58 -8.67 1.08 -9.34
CA CYS A 58 -7.88 1.54 -10.46
C CYS A 58 -7.81 0.46 -11.55
N LYS A 59 -7.94 0.89 -12.81
CA LYS A 59 -7.51 0.07 -13.94
C LYS A 59 -6.03 -0.26 -13.77
N ARG A 60 -5.66 -1.47 -14.14
CA ARG A 60 -4.30 -2.02 -14.06
C ARG A 60 -3.79 -2.41 -15.44
N GLY A 61 -2.50 -2.67 -15.54
CA GLY A 61 -1.86 -3.19 -16.74
C GLY A 61 -1.12 -2.12 -17.55
N LYS A 62 -0.39 -2.57 -18.56
CA LYS A 62 0.60 -1.75 -19.30
C LYS A 62 -0.02 -0.58 -20.06
N GLU A 63 -1.17 -0.79 -20.70
CA GLU A 63 -1.79 0.19 -21.60
C GLU A 63 -2.76 1.13 -20.87
N ASP A 64 -3.58 0.58 -19.98
CA ASP A 64 -4.72 1.26 -19.35
C ASP A 64 -4.54 1.50 -17.84
N GLY A 65 -3.40 1.09 -17.28
CA GLY A 65 -3.13 1.16 -15.85
C GLY A 65 -2.95 2.58 -15.36
N VAL A 66 -3.78 3.02 -14.41
CA VAL A 66 -3.79 4.41 -13.91
C VAL A 66 -2.41 4.79 -13.37
N LEU A 67 -1.81 3.93 -12.54
CA LEU A 67 -0.49 4.17 -11.95
C LEU A 67 0.64 3.80 -12.91
N ARG A 68 0.39 2.89 -13.86
CA ARG A 68 1.38 2.43 -14.83
C ARG A 68 1.69 3.49 -15.89
N ALA A 69 0.68 4.26 -16.29
CA ALA A 69 0.78 5.33 -17.29
C ALA A 69 0.96 6.74 -16.69
N MET A 70 0.95 6.88 -15.35
CA MET A 70 1.01 8.17 -14.68
C MET A 70 2.34 8.91 -14.92
N ASP A 71 2.29 10.23 -15.08
CA ASP A 71 3.49 11.08 -15.17
C ASP A 71 4.31 11.09 -13.86
N SER A 72 5.62 11.30 -13.94
CA SER A 72 6.55 11.19 -12.79
C SER A 72 6.13 12.09 -11.62
N THR A 73 5.77 13.34 -11.89
CA THR A 73 5.43 14.32 -10.86
C THR A 73 4.18 13.92 -10.09
N LYS A 74 3.13 13.44 -10.77
CA LYS A 74 1.93 12.92 -10.09
C LYS A 74 2.20 11.59 -9.41
N LEU A 75 2.99 10.71 -10.03
CA LEU A 75 3.33 9.40 -9.46
C LEU A 75 4.05 9.54 -8.12
N LEU A 76 5.01 10.46 -8.02
CA LEU A 76 5.73 10.77 -6.78
C LEU A 76 4.84 11.35 -5.67
N LYS A 77 3.66 11.89 -6.01
CA LYS A 77 2.65 12.33 -5.03
C LYS A 77 1.66 11.21 -4.69
N ALA A 78 1.30 10.38 -5.67
CA ALA A 78 0.34 9.29 -5.51
C ALA A 78 0.89 8.13 -4.68
N LEU A 79 2.15 7.73 -4.91
CA LEU A 79 2.77 6.58 -4.24
C LEU A 79 2.83 6.74 -2.70
N PRO A 80 3.19 7.90 -2.13
CA PRO A 80 3.09 8.12 -0.69
C PRO A 80 1.68 7.95 -0.10
N VAL A 81 0.63 8.38 -0.81
CA VAL A 81 -0.76 8.21 -0.37
C VAL A 81 -1.14 6.72 -0.37
N LEU A 82 -0.76 6.00 -1.42
CA LEU A 82 -0.97 4.55 -1.51
C LEU A 82 -0.19 3.79 -0.42
N GLN A 83 1.06 4.18 -0.15
CA GLN A 83 1.87 3.63 0.94
C GLN A 83 1.15 3.77 2.28
N LYS A 84 0.67 4.98 2.59
CA LYS A 84 -0.02 5.27 3.85
C LYS A 84 -1.32 4.49 4.02
N GLN A 85 -2.12 4.37 2.96
CA GLN A 85 -3.31 3.52 2.98
C GLN A 85 -2.98 2.03 3.19
N THR A 86 -1.89 1.57 2.56
CA THR A 86 -1.42 0.18 2.73
C THR A 86 -0.91 -0.07 4.14
N ASP A 87 -0.18 0.89 4.73
CA ASP A 87 0.28 0.79 6.11
C ASP A 87 -0.88 0.71 7.10
N ALA A 88 -1.88 1.57 6.95
CA ALA A 88 -3.06 1.55 7.82
C ALA A 88 -3.82 0.21 7.73
N LEU A 89 -3.81 -0.45 6.57
CA LEU A 89 -4.36 -1.79 6.40
C LEU A 89 -3.52 -2.82 7.17
N LEU A 90 -2.20 -2.80 6.96
CA LEU A 90 -1.27 -3.73 7.60
C LEU A 90 -1.15 -3.53 9.11
N GLU A 91 -1.46 -2.33 9.62
CA GLU A 91 -1.52 -2.00 11.05
C GLU A 91 -2.75 -2.58 11.76
N VAL A 92 -3.74 -3.10 11.02
CA VAL A 92 -4.83 -3.87 11.64
C VAL A 92 -4.26 -5.11 12.33
N ASP A 93 -3.26 -5.74 11.71
CA ASP A 93 -2.41 -6.79 12.28
C ASP A 93 -3.20 -7.86 13.04
N ILE A 94 -4.09 -8.55 12.30
CA ILE A 94 -4.87 -9.67 12.81
C ILE A 94 -4.07 -10.94 12.63
N LYS A 95 -3.93 -11.75 13.68
CA LYS A 95 -3.33 -13.09 13.60
C LYS A 95 -4.42 -14.15 13.43
N SER A 96 -4.04 -15.31 12.87
CA SER A 96 -4.96 -16.42 12.63
C SER A 96 -5.66 -16.91 13.90
N THR A 97 -5.00 -16.83 15.05
CA THR A 97 -5.55 -17.18 16.37
C THR A 97 -6.63 -16.23 16.88
N GLU A 98 -6.69 -14.99 16.37
CA GLU A 98 -7.66 -13.97 16.80
C GLU A 98 -8.97 -14.03 16.00
N LEU A 99 -8.98 -14.74 14.88
CA LEU A 99 -10.12 -14.96 13.98
C LEU A 99 -11.13 -15.96 14.58
N SER A 100 -11.72 -15.55 15.69
CA SER A 100 -12.54 -16.37 16.59
C SER A 100 -14.04 -16.30 16.32
N ASN A 101 -14.51 -15.36 15.50
CA ASN A 101 -15.94 -15.12 15.29
C ASN A 101 -16.24 -14.54 13.90
N GLY A 102 -17.51 -14.64 13.48
CA GLY A 102 -17.94 -14.22 12.14
C GLY A 102 -17.70 -12.74 11.81
N VAL A 103 -17.70 -11.85 12.80
CA VAL A 103 -17.53 -10.40 12.57
C VAL A 103 -16.11 -10.08 12.14
N ILE A 104 -15.12 -10.54 12.92
CA ILE A 104 -13.71 -10.31 12.58
C ILE A 104 -13.31 -11.07 11.31
N ASN A 105 -13.87 -12.27 11.08
CA ASN A 105 -13.64 -13.05 9.87
C ASN A 105 -14.13 -12.31 8.62
N CYS A 106 -15.35 -11.76 8.65
CA CYS A 106 -15.88 -10.97 7.54
C CYS A 106 -15.02 -9.73 7.27
N ALA A 107 -14.58 -9.04 8.31
CA ALA A 107 -13.73 -7.86 8.16
C ALA A 107 -12.35 -8.22 7.60
N PHE A 108 -11.76 -9.34 8.02
CA PHE A 108 -10.51 -9.85 7.46
C PHE A 108 -10.62 -10.18 5.97
N VAL A 109 -11.72 -10.79 5.53
CA VAL A 109 -11.99 -11.03 4.10
C VAL A 109 -12.02 -9.72 3.30
N LEU A 110 -12.60 -8.65 3.86
CA LEU A 110 -12.61 -7.34 3.21
C LEU A 110 -11.20 -6.73 3.15
N LEU A 111 -10.43 -6.82 4.23
CA LEU A 111 -9.03 -6.36 4.27
C LEU A 111 -8.16 -7.11 3.27
N PHE A 112 -8.30 -8.44 3.18
CA PHE A 112 -7.60 -9.26 2.19
C PHE A 112 -7.91 -8.78 0.76
N LYS A 113 -9.20 -8.67 0.41
CA LYS A 113 -9.62 -8.22 -0.93
C LYS A 113 -9.11 -6.83 -1.28
N ASP A 114 -9.01 -5.94 -0.31
CA ASP A 114 -8.42 -4.62 -0.52
C ASP A 114 -6.90 -4.69 -0.65
N LEU A 115 -6.20 -5.46 0.19
CA LEU A 115 -4.75 -5.58 0.16
C LEU A 115 -4.24 -6.13 -1.17
N ILE A 116 -4.91 -7.15 -1.73
CA ILE A 116 -4.59 -7.71 -3.05
C ILE A 116 -4.62 -6.63 -4.12
N ARG A 117 -5.64 -5.78 -4.10
CA ARG A 117 -5.80 -4.71 -5.10
C ARG A 117 -4.83 -3.57 -4.87
N LEU A 118 -4.64 -3.15 -3.62
CA LEU A 118 -3.68 -2.12 -3.24
C LEU A 118 -2.26 -2.53 -3.62
N PHE A 119 -1.86 -3.76 -3.32
CA PHE A 119 -0.53 -4.27 -3.62
C PHE A 119 -0.28 -4.36 -5.12
N ALA A 120 -1.24 -4.85 -5.90
CA ALA A 120 -1.13 -4.85 -7.36
C ALA A 120 -1.02 -3.43 -7.94
N CYS A 121 -1.81 -2.48 -7.42
CA CYS A 121 -1.73 -1.07 -7.80
C CYS A 121 -0.35 -0.47 -7.43
N TYR A 122 0.18 -0.87 -6.27
CA TYR A 122 1.47 -0.42 -5.78
C TYR A 122 2.61 -0.95 -6.66
N ASN A 123 2.57 -2.22 -7.06
CA ASN A 123 3.50 -2.80 -8.04
C ASN A 123 3.48 -2.04 -9.36
N ASP A 124 2.30 -1.77 -9.94
CA ASP A 124 2.20 -0.99 -11.19
C ASP A 124 2.87 0.39 -11.05
N GLY A 125 2.66 1.06 -9.92
CA GLY A 125 3.29 2.35 -9.63
C GLY A 125 4.80 2.27 -9.43
N VAL A 126 5.30 1.23 -8.76
CA VAL A 126 6.75 1.01 -8.56
C VAL A 126 7.44 0.66 -9.87
N ILE A 127 6.85 -0.17 -10.73
CA ILE A 127 7.46 -0.47 -12.04
C ILE A 127 7.54 0.81 -12.88
N ASN A 128 6.49 1.63 -12.92
CA ASN A 128 6.52 2.93 -13.60
C ASN A 128 7.58 3.87 -13.01
N LEU A 129 7.73 3.89 -11.69
CA LEU A 129 8.75 4.67 -11.00
C LEU A 129 10.16 4.25 -11.43
N LEU A 130 10.43 2.95 -11.48
CA LEU A 130 11.73 2.38 -11.85
C LEU A 130 12.05 2.61 -13.33
N GLU A 131 11.08 2.48 -14.22
CA GLU A 131 11.25 2.75 -15.66
C GLU A 131 11.69 4.19 -15.95
N LYS A 132 11.28 5.14 -15.11
CA LYS A 132 11.59 6.57 -15.27
C LYS A 132 12.77 7.04 -14.41
N TYR A 133 13.23 6.22 -13.47
CA TYR A 133 14.15 6.64 -12.40
C TYR A 133 15.46 7.25 -12.91
N PHE A 134 16.05 6.64 -13.94
CA PHE A 134 17.36 7.05 -14.48
C PHE A 134 17.33 8.35 -15.27
N ASP A 135 16.13 8.79 -15.68
CA ASP A 135 15.90 10.05 -16.40
C ASP A 135 15.38 11.16 -15.47
N MET A 136 15.17 10.87 -14.18
CA MET A 136 14.64 11.84 -13.22
C MET A 136 15.69 12.88 -12.81
N PRO A 137 15.27 14.12 -12.51
CA PRO A 137 16.16 15.10 -11.90
C PRO A 137 16.50 14.68 -10.46
N LYS A 138 17.67 15.12 -9.97
CA LYS A 138 18.24 14.79 -8.65
C LYS A 138 17.22 14.78 -7.49
N LYS A 139 16.36 15.81 -7.41
CA LYS A 139 15.34 15.94 -6.35
C LYS A 139 14.29 14.83 -6.41
N GLU A 140 13.87 14.47 -7.62
CA GLU A 140 12.89 13.41 -7.87
C GLU A 140 13.50 12.02 -7.67
N CYS A 141 14.75 11.79 -8.10
CA CYS A 141 15.47 10.53 -7.81
C CYS A 141 15.53 10.24 -6.31
N LYS A 142 15.83 11.26 -5.49
CA LYS A 142 15.86 11.08 -4.02
C LYS A 142 14.52 10.61 -3.47
N ALA A 143 13.42 11.24 -3.91
CA ALA A 143 12.08 10.87 -3.49
C ALA A 143 11.69 9.47 -4.00
N ALA A 144 12.02 9.15 -5.24
CA ALA A 144 11.77 7.84 -5.84
C ALA A 144 12.52 6.73 -5.10
N LEU A 145 13.80 6.94 -4.78
CA LEU A 145 14.62 5.99 -4.04
C LEU A 145 14.05 5.70 -2.65
N ASP A 146 13.63 6.75 -1.95
CA ASP A 146 13.00 6.64 -0.62
C ASP A 146 11.66 5.90 -0.68
N ILE A 147 10.84 6.16 -1.71
CA ILE A 147 9.62 5.41 -1.99
C ILE A 147 9.93 3.93 -2.25
N TYR A 148 10.94 3.62 -3.06
CA TYR A 148 11.33 2.24 -3.38
C TYR A 148 11.85 1.48 -2.16
N LYS A 149 12.69 2.09 -1.32
CA LYS A 149 13.14 1.49 -0.05
C LYS A 149 11.95 1.14 0.85
N ARG A 150 10.99 2.04 0.94
CA ARG A 150 9.72 1.83 1.66
C ARG A 150 8.86 0.72 1.05
N PHE A 151 8.90 0.53 -0.26
CA PHE A 151 8.24 -0.60 -0.92
C PHE A 151 8.84 -1.94 -0.50
N VAL A 152 10.17 -2.05 -0.54
CA VAL A 152 10.88 -3.28 -0.15
C VAL A 152 10.54 -3.69 1.28
N THR A 153 10.54 -2.75 2.24
CA THR A 153 10.22 -3.08 3.64
C THR A 153 8.75 -3.48 3.87
N ARG A 154 7.83 -2.96 3.05
CA ARG A 154 6.41 -3.35 3.12
C ARG A 154 6.16 -4.74 2.56
N MET A 155 7.00 -5.21 1.64
CA MET A 155 6.84 -6.52 1.00
C MET A 155 6.87 -7.66 2.02
N ASP A 156 7.74 -7.58 3.04
CA ASP A 156 7.78 -8.58 4.11
C ASP A 156 6.48 -8.58 4.94
N ARG A 157 5.91 -7.40 5.26
CA ARG A 157 4.62 -7.29 5.99
C ARG A 157 3.43 -7.80 5.19
N VAL A 158 3.42 -7.54 3.88
CA VAL A 158 2.40 -8.11 2.98
C VAL A 158 2.52 -9.63 2.96
N SER A 159 3.74 -10.17 2.94
CA SER A 159 3.98 -11.62 2.97
C SER A 159 3.47 -12.25 4.25
N GLU A 160 3.68 -11.62 5.40
CA GLU A 160 3.12 -12.07 6.69
C GLU A 160 1.58 -12.07 6.69
N PHE A 161 0.96 -11.04 6.12
CA PHE A 161 -0.49 -10.98 5.96
C PHE A 161 -1.00 -12.13 5.07
N MET A 162 -0.35 -12.38 3.94
CA MET A 162 -0.73 -13.47 3.03
C MET A 162 -0.60 -14.84 3.69
N LYS A 163 0.44 -15.06 4.50
CA LYS A 163 0.56 -16.28 5.31
C LYS A 163 -0.60 -16.44 6.28
N THR A 164 -1.00 -15.35 6.96
CA THR A 164 -2.16 -15.40 7.84
C THR A 164 -3.45 -15.74 7.08
N ALA A 165 -3.60 -15.24 5.85
CA ALA A 165 -4.72 -15.59 4.99
C ALA A 165 -4.70 -17.08 4.58
N GLU A 166 -3.53 -17.61 4.23
CA GLU A 166 -3.35 -19.04 3.94
C GLU A 166 -3.73 -19.91 5.16
N ASP A 167 -3.24 -19.55 6.35
CA ASP A 167 -3.48 -20.29 7.61
C ASP A 167 -4.97 -20.38 7.96
N VAL A 168 -5.80 -19.44 7.49
CA VAL A 168 -7.22 -19.36 7.82
C VAL A 168 -8.11 -19.88 6.68
N GLY A 169 -7.50 -20.45 5.64
CA GLY A 169 -8.18 -21.21 4.59
C GLY A 169 -8.46 -20.44 3.30
N PHE A 170 -7.74 -19.36 2.99
CA PHE A 170 -7.80 -18.76 1.66
C PHE A 170 -7.09 -19.65 0.63
N ASP A 171 -7.66 -19.74 -0.57
CA ASP A 171 -7.08 -20.52 -1.65
C ASP A 171 -5.75 -19.94 -2.10
N LYS A 172 -4.75 -20.81 -2.30
CA LYS A 172 -3.41 -20.39 -2.76
C LYS A 172 -3.44 -19.69 -4.12
N GLU A 173 -4.43 -20.00 -4.95
CA GLU A 173 -4.63 -19.37 -6.26
C GLU A 173 -5.05 -17.90 -6.14
N ASP A 174 -5.70 -17.52 -5.03
CA ASP A 174 -6.10 -16.14 -4.73
C ASP A 174 -4.98 -15.33 -4.06
N ILE A 175 -3.92 -15.99 -3.59
CA ILE A 175 -2.77 -15.36 -2.94
C ILE A 175 -1.71 -15.01 -4.00
N PRO A 176 -1.30 -13.74 -4.15
CA PRO A 176 -0.35 -13.33 -5.15
C PRO A 176 1.04 -13.85 -4.80
N ASP A 177 1.77 -14.31 -5.81
CA ASP A 177 3.18 -14.64 -5.64
C ASP A 177 3.98 -13.36 -5.39
N LEU A 178 4.70 -13.34 -4.26
CA LEU A 178 5.49 -12.21 -3.79
C LEU A 178 6.97 -12.46 -4.09
N SER A 179 7.36 -12.24 -5.34
CA SER A 179 8.78 -12.34 -5.73
C SER A 179 9.59 -11.19 -5.13
N LYS A 180 10.55 -11.49 -4.25
CA LYS A 180 11.43 -10.46 -3.68
C LYS A 180 12.18 -9.71 -4.78
N ALA A 181 12.23 -8.38 -4.66
CA ALA A 181 13.04 -7.58 -5.55
C ALA A 181 14.53 -7.92 -5.36
N PRO A 182 15.32 -7.98 -6.44
CA PRO A 182 16.74 -8.31 -6.33
C PRO A 182 17.50 -7.19 -5.62
N ASN A 183 18.34 -7.57 -4.64
CA ASN A 183 19.15 -6.61 -3.88
C ASN A 183 20.05 -5.73 -4.77
N SER A 184 20.55 -6.31 -5.88
CA SER A 184 21.37 -5.60 -6.86
C SER A 184 20.66 -4.40 -7.51
N LEU A 185 19.33 -4.41 -7.58
CA LEU A 185 18.57 -3.28 -8.09
C LEU A 185 18.65 -2.09 -7.12
N LEU A 186 18.56 -2.32 -5.81
CA LEU A 186 18.67 -1.25 -4.83
C LEU A 186 20.05 -0.58 -4.91
N ASP A 187 21.12 -1.38 -5.00
CA ASP A 187 22.49 -0.88 -5.14
C ASP A 187 22.64 -0.03 -6.41
N ALA A 188 22.06 -0.46 -7.53
CA ALA A 188 22.10 0.30 -8.79
C ALA A 188 21.39 1.66 -8.66
N LEU A 189 20.23 1.72 -8.01
CA LEU A 189 19.49 2.96 -7.79
C LEU A 189 20.25 3.93 -6.89
N GLU A 190 20.87 3.42 -5.82
CA GLU A 190 21.69 4.22 -4.90
C GLU A 190 22.94 4.77 -5.59
N ASN A 191 23.64 3.94 -6.36
CA ASN A 191 24.83 4.36 -7.11
C ASN A 191 24.51 5.46 -8.12
N HIS A 192 23.39 5.35 -8.84
CA HIS A 192 22.93 6.39 -9.77
C HIS A 192 22.66 7.71 -9.04
N TYR A 193 21.94 7.68 -7.91
CA TYR A 193 21.67 8.88 -7.13
C TYR A 193 22.96 9.52 -6.59
N GLN A 194 23.92 8.71 -6.13
CA GLN A 194 25.23 9.21 -5.68
C GLN A 194 26.05 9.84 -6.81
N ALA A 195 25.96 9.34 -8.04
CA ALA A 195 26.61 9.94 -9.20
C ALA A 195 26.05 11.34 -9.50
N LEU A 196 24.72 11.49 -9.42
CA LEU A 196 24.04 12.78 -9.54
C LEU A 196 24.39 13.75 -8.38
N GLU A 197 24.56 13.25 -7.16
CA GLU A 197 25.02 14.05 -6.01
C GLU A 197 26.42 14.63 -6.24
N LYS A 198 27.33 13.85 -6.82
CA LYS A 198 28.73 14.22 -7.07
C LYS A 198 28.94 15.06 -8.34
N GLY A 199 27.87 15.45 -9.05
CA GLY A 199 27.94 16.20 -10.31
C GLY A 199 28.54 15.41 -11.48
N LYS A 200 28.70 14.08 -11.33
CA LYS A 200 29.13 13.21 -12.43
C LYS A 200 27.88 12.76 -13.19
N ALA A 201 27.47 13.55 -14.17
CA ALA A 201 26.49 13.09 -15.15
C ALA A 201 27.10 11.90 -15.91
N THR A 202 26.74 10.68 -15.52
CA THR A 202 27.02 9.50 -16.32
C THR A 202 26.07 9.52 -17.50
N THR A 203 26.54 10.01 -18.64
CA THR A 203 25.97 9.70 -19.95
C THR A 203 26.09 8.19 -20.17
N ALA A 204 25.10 7.43 -19.71
CA ALA A 204 24.95 6.04 -20.08
C ALA A 204 24.36 6.00 -21.49
N SER A 205 25.24 5.97 -22.49
CA SER A 205 24.89 5.68 -23.88
C SER A 205 24.40 4.22 -23.94
N HIS A 206 23.09 4.01 -24.02
CA HIS A 206 22.55 2.73 -24.47
C HIS A 206 22.79 2.59 -25.98
N LYS A 207 23.65 1.64 -26.34
CA LYS A 207 23.63 0.97 -27.64
C LYS A 207 22.75 -0.27 -27.53
#